data_AF-A0A5N6LXQ7-F1
#
_entry.id   AF-A0A5N6LXQ7-F1
#
_cell.length_a   1.000
_cell.length_b   1.000
_cell.length_c   1.000
_cell.angle_alpha   90.00
_cell.angle_beta   90.00
_cell.angle_gamma   90.00
#
_symmetry.space_group_name_H-M   'P 1'
#
loop_
_entity.id
_entity.type
_entity.pdbx_description
1 polymer ?
#
loop_
_entity_poly.entity_id
_entity_poly.type
_entity_poly.pdbx_seq_one_letter_code
_entity_poly.pdbx_strand_id
1 'polypeptide(L)'
;MIKHPRFSSLLVTDDEGREYWQKTELDIDRHIVFRPDPVDVGFTDEEAVNDYIADLTVSHPLCTDKPLWEVHVLSAHKCVVLRVHHALGDGISLMSLILTLFRKRDDPMETPTIEPLTSSIGKRRKLGIMENALKLLKTIWFTLIYVCSYGAWTVGQRRKDGGQRRRRGGDVAEKTCHR
;
A
#
# COMPACT_ATOMS: atom_id res chain seq x y z
N MET A 1 -4.53 26.16 -10.09
CA MET A 1 -4.22 25.15 -11.12
C MET A 1 -3.85 25.81 -12.43
N ILE A 2 -4.76 26.58 -13.04
CA ILE A 2 -4.56 27.26 -14.34
C ILE A 2 -3.39 28.26 -14.34
N LYS A 3 -3.11 28.91 -13.20
CA LYS A 3 -1.97 29.83 -13.04
C LYS A 3 -0.61 29.14 -12.95
N HIS A 4 -0.57 27.82 -12.73
CA HIS A 4 0.69 27.10 -12.58
C HIS A 4 1.22 26.72 -13.97
N PRO A 5 2.44 27.17 -14.36
CA PRO A 5 2.96 26.99 -15.72
C PRO A 5 2.88 25.56 -16.24
N ARG A 6 3.25 24.57 -15.40
CA ARG A 6 3.17 23.13 -15.72
C ARG A 6 1.79 22.66 -16.18
N PHE A 7 0.70 23.19 -15.64
CA PHE A 7 -0.67 22.77 -15.99
C PHE A 7 -1.21 23.48 -17.24
N SER A 8 -0.49 24.48 -17.73
CA SER A 8 -0.77 25.22 -18.97
C SER A 8 0.28 24.94 -20.06
N SER A 9 1.07 23.88 -19.91
CA SER A 9 2.11 23.50 -20.84
C SER A 9 1.81 22.16 -21.48
N LEU A 10 2.05 22.08 -22.78
CA LEU A 10 1.99 20.89 -23.62
C LEU A 10 3.39 20.30 -23.73
N LEU A 11 3.51 18.98 -23.71
CA LEU A 11 4.76 18.29 -24.02
C LEU A 11 4.82 18.10 -25.54
N VAL A 12 5.74 18.79 -26.21
CA VAL A 12 5.91 18.77 -27.67
C VAL A 12 7.23 18.11 -28.02
N THR A 13 7.24 17.33 -29.09
CA THR A 13 8.45 16.75 -29.68
C THR A 13 8.81 17.50 -30.95
N ASP A 14 10.04 17.99 -31.02
CA ASP A 14 10.61 18.63 -32.21
C ASP A 14 10.86 17.61 -33.34
N ASP A 15 11.07 18.08 -34.57
CA ASP A 15 11.44 17.24 -35.73
C ASP A 15 12.78 16.51 -35.50
N GLU A 16 13.61 17.06 -34.62
CA GLU A 16 14.88 16.46 -34.15
C GLU A 16 14.70 15.43 -33.02
N GLY A 17 13.47 15.12 -32.62
CA GLY A 17 13.15 14.17 -31.55
C GLY A 17 13.34 14.70 -30.13
N ARG A 18 13.54 16.02 -29.95
CA ARG A 18 13.71 16.64 -28.64
C ARG A 18 12.36 16.97 -28.01
N GLU A 19 12.14 16.51 -26.78
CA GLU A 19 10.94 16.85 -26.02
C GLU A 19 11.13 18.15 -25.23
N TYR A 20 10.19 19.08 -25.36
CA TYR A 20 10.17 20.32 -24.59
C TYR A 20 8.75 20.75 -24.21
N TRP A 21 8.66 21.54 -23.15
CA TRP A 21 7.38 22.07 -22.66
C TRP A 21 7.04 23.40 -23.34
N GLN A 22 5.95 23.42 -24.09
CA GLN A 22 5.45 24.63 -24.74
C GLN A 22 4.20 25.13 -24.04
N LYS A 23 4.19 26.41 -23.64
CA LYS A 23 2.99 27.03 -23.05
C LYS A 23 1.90 27.13 -24.11
N THR A 24 0.71 26.63 -23.78
CA THR A 24 -0.45 26.59 -24.68
C THR A 24 -1.66 27.25 -24.01
N GLU A 25 -2.60 27.74 -24.82
CA GLU A 25 -3.88 28.24 -24.31
C GLU A 25 -4.71 27.07 -23.78
N LEU A 26 -5.10 27.14 -22.51
CA LEU A 26 -5.79 26.06 -21.84
C LEU A 26 -7.29 26.13 -22.15
N ASP A 27 -7.78 25.16 -22.93
CA ASP A 27 -9.21 24.91 -23.11
C ASP A 27 -9.74 24.07 -21.94
N ILE A 28 -10.37 24.72 -20.94
CA ILE A 28 -10.84 24.08 -19.70
C ILE A 28 -11.93 23.05 -19.98
N ASP A 29 -12.78 23.29 -20.98
CA ASP A 29 -13.93 22.43 -21.28
C ASP A 29 -13.49 21.05 -21.78
N ARG A 30 -12.33 20.97 -22.43
CA ARG A 30 -11.71 19.70 -22.87
C ARG A 30 -11.05 18.91 -21.73
N HIS A 31 -10.89 19.50 -20.55
CA HIS A 31 -10.26 18.88 -19.39
C HIS A 31 -11.27 18.51 -18.30
N ILE A 32 -12.46 19.13 -18.28
CA ILE A 32 -13.53 18.83 -17.33
C ILE A 32 -14.56 17.91 -17.98
N VAL A 33 -14.57 16.65 -17.55
CA VAL A 33 -15.54 15.65 -17.97
C VAL A 33 -16.67 15.59 -16.96
N PHE A 34 -17.79 16.24 -17.26
CA PHE A 34 -18.99 16.16 -16.44
C PHE A 34 -19.79 14.88 -16.76
N ARG A 35 -20.10 14.09 -15.73
CA ARG A 35 -20.93 12.90 -15.82
C ARG A 35 -22.12 13.04 -14.87
N PRO A 36 -23.28 13.48 -15.38
CA PRO A 36 -24.49 13.64 -14.57
C PRO A 36 -25.10 12.31 -14.16
N ASP A 37 -25.03 11.34 -15.06
CA ASP A 37 -25.63 10.02 -14.92
C ASP A 37 -24.75 9.07 -14.09
N PRO A 38 -25.34 8.05 -13.44
CA PRO A 38 -24.58 7.00 -12.76
C PRO A 38 -23.67 6.29 -13.75
N VAL A 39 -22.41 6.08 -13.37
CA VAL A 39 -21.40 5.57 -14.31
C VAL A 39 -21.43 4.04 -14.40
N ASP A 40 -22.05 3.37 -13.43
CA ASP A 40 -22.37 1.94 -13.47
C ASP A 40 -23.51 1.55 -12.50
N VAL A 41 -24.01 0.31 -12.62
CA VAL A 41 -25.01 -0.37 -11.78
C VAL A 41 -24.39 -1.17 -10.62
N GLY A 42 -23.17 -0.83 -10.19
CA GLY A 42 -22.55 -1.40 -9.00
C GLY A 42 -23.52 -1.40 -7.81
N PHE A 43 -23.42 -2.39 -6.91
CA PHE A 43 -24.37 -2.49 -5.79
C PHE A 43 -24.24 -1.32 -4.82
N THR A 44 -23.09 -0.62 -4.86
CA THR A 44 -22.79 0.57 -4.06
C THR A 44 -22.14 1.68 -4.89
N ASP A 45 -22.23 2.92 -4.40
CA ASP A 45 -21.56 4.07 -5.00
C ASP A 45 -20.04 3.90 -5.08
N GLU A 46 -19.42 3.24 -4.08
CA GLU A 46 -17.97 3.01 -4.04
C GLU A 46 -17.52 2.04 -5.14
N GLU A 47 -18.27 0.95 -5.36
CA GLU A 47 -17.98 -0.01 -6.43
C GLU A 47 -18.08 0.64 -7.81
N ALA A 48 -19.16 1.41 -8.06
CA ALA A 48 -19.35 2.10 -9.33
C ALA A 48 -18.23 3.11 -9.63
N VAL A 49 -17.77 3.85 -8.60
CA VAL A 49 -16.63 4.78 -8.73
C VAL A 49 -15.33 4.02 -8.98
N ASN A 50 -15.10 2.90 -8.29
CA ASN A 50 -13.88 2.12 -8.46
C ASN A 50 -13.78 1.50 -9.86
N ASP A 51 -14.87 0.93 -10.36
CA ASP A 51 -14.93 0.36 -11.71
C ASP A 51 -14.71 1.45 -12.77
N TYR A 52 -15.25 2.65 -12.55
CA TYR A 52 -14.96 3.80 -13.40
C TYR A 52 -13.47 4.20 -13.41
N ILE A 53 -12.83 4.24 -12.25
CA ILE A 53 -11.39 4.53 -12.14
C ILE A 53 -10.56 3.44 -12.83
N ALA A 54 -10.96 2.18 -12.69
CA ALA A 54 -10.31 1.04 -13.33
C ALA A 54 -10.40 1.16 -14.86
N ASP A 55 -11.59 1.44 -15.41
CA ASP A 55 -11.78 1.68 -16.83
C ASP A 55 -10.90 2.84 -17.32
N LEU A 56 -10.95 4.00 -16.66
CA LEU A 56 -10.11 5.16 -17.02
C LEU A 56 -8.61 4.84 -17.06
N THR A 57 -8.15 3.95 -16.19
CA THR A 57 -6.74 3.55 -16.12
C THR A 57 -6.35 2.63 -17.29
N VAL A 58 -7.27 1.81 -17.77
CA VAL A 58 -7.00 0.76 -18.78
C VAL A 58 -7.31 1.23 -20.21
N SER A 59 -8.42 1.94 -20.42
CA SER A 59 -9.00 2.11 -21.75
C SER A 59 -8.54 3.36 -22.50
N HIS A 60 -8.13 4.42 -21.81
CA HIS A 60 -7.87 5.72 -22.45
C HIS A 60 -6.49 6.27 -22.07
N PRO A 61 -5.44 6.17 -22.90
CA PRO A 61 -4.23 6.95 -22.67
C PRO A 61 -4.56 8.44 -22.74
N LEU A 62 -3.91 9.26 -21.92
CA LEU A 62 -4.07 10.72 -22.01
C LEU A 62 -3.57 11.19 -23.37
N CYS A 63 -4.41 11.92 -24.10
CA CYS A 63 -4.03 12.49 -25.37
C CYS A 63 -2.91 13.53 -25.18
N THR A 64 -1.89 13.45 -26.03
CA THR A 64 -0.73 14.35 -25.99
C THR A 64 -0.97 15.69 -26.68
N ASP A 65 -2.16 15.90 -27.25
CA ASP A 65 -2.60 17.14 -27.90
C ASP A 65 -3.13 18.19 -26.91
N LYS A 66 -3.27 17.82 -25.64
CA LYS A 66 -3.67 18.71 -24.54
C LYS A 66 -2.78 18.50 -23.32
N PRO A 67 -2.72 19.49 -22.40
CA PRO A 67 -2.07 19.29 -21.10
C PRO A 67 -2.51 17.98 -20.44
N LEU A 68 -1.54 17.23 -19.91
CA LEU A 68 -1.72 15.82 -19.52
C LEU A 68 -2.45 15.63 -18.18
N TRP A 69 -3.60 16.28 -18.01
CA TRP A 69 -4.45 16.15 -16.83
C TRP A 69 -5.93 16.24 -17.21
N GLU A 70 -6.80 15.60 -16.43
CA GLU A 70 -8.25 15.60 -16.63
C GLU A 70 -8.96 15.59 -15.27
N VAL A 71 -10.13 16.23 -15.19
CA VAL A 71 -10.99 16.25 -14.00
C VAL A 71 -12.33 15.68 -14.38
N HIS A 72 -12.74 14.59 -13.74
CA HIS A 72 -14.00 13.93 -13.96
C HIS A 72 -14.91 14.20 -12.76
N VAL A 73 -16.07 14.77 -13.01
CA VAL A 73 -17.06 15.10 -11.98
C VAL A 73 -18.22 14.13 -12.12
N LEU A 74 -18.33 13.22 -11.15
CA LEU A 74 -19.39 12.21 -11.07
C LEU A 74 -20.44 12.74 -10.09
N SER A 75 -21.41 13.50 -10.59
CA SER A 75 -22.38 14.16 -9.69
C SER A 75 -23.32 13.16 -9.01
N ALA A 76 -23.67 12.06 -9.70
CA ALA A 76 -24.50 11.00 -9.14
C ALA A 76 -23.90 10.39 -7.86
N HIS A 77 -22.57 10.21 -7.84
CA HIS A 77 -21.84 9.59 -6.73
C HIS A 77 -21.14 10.63 -5.82
N LYS A 78 -21.39 11.93 -6.02
CA LYS A 78 -20.76 13.05 -5.28
C LYS A 78 -19.23 12.95 -5.24
N CYS A 79 -18.62 12.44 -6.32
CA CYS A 79 -17.18 12.16 -6.39
C CYS A 79 -16.51 12.99 -7.49
N VAL A 80 -15.25 13.37 -7.24
CA VAL A 80 -14.40 14.04 -8.23
C VAL A 80 -13.14 13.21 -8.39
N VAL A 81 -12.87 12.77 -9.62
CA VAL A 81 -11.68 12.00 -9.97
C VAL A 81 -10.73 12.94 -10.73
N LEU A 82 -9.53 13.12 -10.18
CA LEU A 82 -8.46 13.89 -10.81
C LEU A 82 -7.44 12.93 -11.39
N ARG A 83 -7.23 12.99 -12.70
CA ARG A 83 -6.25 12.20 -13.42
C ARG A 83 -5.10 13.10 -13.87
N VAL A 84 -3.87 12.73 -13.55
CA VAL A 84 -2.68 13.53 -13.87
C VAL A 84 -1.56 12.60 -14.32
N HIS A 85 -0.90 12.95 -15.42
CA HIS A 85 0.28 12.22 -15.88
C HIS A 85 1.50 12.51 -14.99
N HIS A 86 2.32 11.49 -14.68
CA HIS A 86 3.48 11.61 -13.78
C HIS A 86 4.50 12.67 -14.23
N ALA A 87 4.56 12.97 -15.53
CA ALA A 87 5.44 14.01 -16.08
C ALA A 87 5.12 15.44 -15.58
N LEU A 88 3.89 15.70 -15.09
CA LEU A 88 3.47 17.02 -14.61
C LEU A 88 4.02 17.35 -13.21
N GLY A 89 4.36 16.35 -12.42
CA GLY A 89 4.98 16.56 -11.12
C GLY A 89 4.91 15.34 -10.21
N ASP A 90 5.73 15.40 -9.17
CA ASP A 90 5.79 14.35 -8.14
C ASP A 90 4.56 14.39 -7.22
N GLY A 91 4.19 13.26 -6.63
CA GLY A 91 3.00 13.14 -5.78
C GLY A 91 2.91 14.19 -4.66
N ILE A 92 4.04 14.60 -4.08
CA ILE A 92 4.09 15.64 -3.05
C ILE A 92 3.75 17.03 -3.62
N SER A 93 4.31 17.37 -4.78
CA SER A 93 4.02 18.64 -5.46
C SER A 93 2.56 18.72 -5.87
N LEU A 94 1.99 17.60 -6.34
CA LEU A 94 0.59 17.51 -6.72
C LEU A 94 -0.33 17.64 -5.51
N MET A 95 -0.04 16.94 -4.41
CA MET A 95 -0.83 17.07 -3.18
C MET A 95 -0.79 18.49 -2.61
N SER A 96 0.39 19.12 -2.60
CA SER A 96 0.55 20.53 -2.19
C SER A 96 -0.33 21.44 -3.05
N LEU A 97 -0.31 21.26 -4.38
CA LEU A 97 -1.17 22.02 -5.27
C LEU A 97 -2.65 21.82 -4.94
N ILE A 98 -3.11 20.57 -4.81
CA ILE A 98 -4.51 20.26 -4.50
C ILE A 98 -4.96 20.96 -3.21
N LEU A 99 -4.12 20.93 -2.16
CA LEU A 99 -4.41 21.62 -0.90
C LEU A 99 -4.52 23.13 -1.08
N THR A 100 -3.69 23.74 -1.91
CA THR A 100 -3.82 25.19 -2.22
C THR A 100 -5.06 25.55 -3.04
N LEU A 101 -5.70 24.58 -3.70
CA LEU A 101 -6.95 24.81 -4.43
C LEU A 101 -8.16 24.86 -3.49
N PHE A 102 -8.09 24.11 -2.39
CA PHE A 102 -9.15 24.09 -1.40
C PHE A 102 -8.97 25.22 -0.39
N ARG A 103 -10.08 25.67 0.18
CA ARG A 103 -10.13 26.66 1.25
C ARG A 103 -10.84 26.07 2.45
N LYS A 104 -10.48 26.55 3.63
CA LYS A 104 -11.16 26.15 4.85
C LYS A 104 -12.62 26.59 4.77
N ARG A 105 -13.53 25.71 5.18
CA ARG A 105 -14.98 26.00 5.14
C ARG A 105 -15.33 27.19 6.03
N ASP A 106 -14.64 27.32 7.16
CA ASP A 106 -14.89 28.35 8.17
C ASP A 106 -14.20 29.69 7.86
N ASP A 107 -13.09 29.66 7.10
CA ASP A 107 -12.37 30.85 6.66
C ASP A 107 -11.97 30.73 5.18
N PRO A 108 -12.63 31.46 4.27
CA PRO A 108 -12.35 31.40 2.84
C PRO A 108 -11.00 32.04 2.46
N MET A 109 -10.27 32.69 3.37
CA MET A 109 -8.92 33.20 3.09
C MET A 109 -7.82 32.24 3.54
N GLU A 110 -8.13 31.25 4.37
CA GLU A 110 -7.17 30.24 4.81
C GLU A 110 -7.15 29.02 3.89
N THR A 111 -5.96 28.61 3.48
CA THR A 111 -5.73 27.29 2.88
C THR A 111 -5.80 26.21 3.95
N PRO A 112 -6.25 24.98 3.63
CA PRO A 112 -6.20 23.87 4.57
C PRO A 112 -4.77 23.59 4.97
N THR A 113 -4.46 23.90 6.23
CA THR A 113 -3.19 23.51 6.85
C THR A 113 -3.28 22.04 7.21
N ILE A 114 -2.56 21.17 6.50
CA ILE A 114 -2.27 19.85 7.03
C ILE A 114 -1.27 20.08 8.16
N GLU A 115 -1.75 20.00 9.41
CA GLU A 115 -0.84 19.96 10.53
C GLU A 115 0.17 18.84 10.28
N PRO A 116 1.48 19.13 10.25
CA PRO A 116 2.44 18.07 10.15
C PRO A 116 2.14 17.11 11.29
N LEU A 117 1.94 15.82 10.96
CA LEU A 117 1.90 14.75 11.93
C LEU A 117 3.25 14.75 12.65
N THR A 118 3.40 15.62 13.64
CA THR A 118 4.49 15.66 14.60
C THR A 118 4.26 14.49 15.55
N SER A 119 4.22 13.29 14.97
CA SER A 119 4.05 12.04 15.69
C SER A 119 5.36 11.74 16.40
N SER A 120 5.58 12.40 17.54
CA SER A 120 6.47 12.01 18.63
C SER A 120 7.70 11.19 18.20
N ILE A 121 8.51 11.70 17.27
CA ILE A 121 9.61 10.94 16.66
C ILE A 121 10.57 10.43 17.75
N GLY A 122 10.67 11.14 18.88
CA GLY A 122 11.43 10.74 20.07
C GLY A 122 10.80 9.63 20.93
N LYS A 123 9.47 9.54 21.07
CA LYS A 123 8.81 8.49 21.89
C LYS A 123 8.67 7.16 21.13
N ARG A 124 8.44 7.22 19.81
CA ARG A 124 8.25 6.03 18.94
C ARG A 124 9.52 5.18 18.80
N ARG A 125 10.71 5.80 18.78
CA ARG A 125 12.02 5.09 18.76
C ARG A 125 12.27 4.26 20.02
N LYS A 126 11.96 4.78 21.21
CA LYS A 126 12.15 4.04 22.48
C LYS A 126 11.20 2.85 22.61
N LEU A 127 9.95 3.02 22.17
CA LEU A 127 8.94 1.96 22.23
C LEU A 127 9.28 0.78 21.28
N GLY A 128 9.77 1.07 20.07
CA GLY A 128 10.16 0.04 19.10
C GLY A 128 11.38 -0.80 19.54
N ILE A 129 12.34 -0.21 20.24
CA ILE A 129 13.50 -0.97 20.76
C ILE A 129 13.07 -1.95 21.85
N MET A 130 12.18 -1.53 22.77
CA MET A 130 11.69 -2.39 23.85
C MET A 130 10.77 -3.49 23.31
N GLU A 131 9.95 -3.20 22.31
CA GLU A 131 9.13 -4.20 21.62
C GLU A 131 9.99 -5.24 20.91
N ASN A 132 11.07 -4.82 20.23
CA ASN A 132 12.00 -5.74 19.58
C ASN A 132 12.75 -6.62 20.59
N ALA A 133 13.14 -6.07 21.75
CA ALA A 133 13.77 -6.83 22.82
C ALA A 133 12.82 -7.89 23.41
N LEU A 134 11.54 -7.54 23.64
CA LEU A 134 10.52 -8.49 24.10
C LEU A 134 10.22 -9.58 23.06
N LYS A 135 10.20 -9.24 21.76
CA LYS A 135 10.06 -10.22 20.68
C LYS A 135 11.24 -11.19 20.68
N LEU A 136 12.48 -10.71 20.78
CA LEU A 136 13.67 -11.56 20.84
C LEU A 136 13.66 -12.47 22.07
N LEU A 137 13.31 -11.94 23.24
CA LEU A 137 13.20 -12.73 24.47
C LEU A 137 12.16 -13.84 24.34
N LYS A 138 10.99 -13.52 23.77
CA LYS A 138 9.92 -14.48 23.51
C LYS A 138 10.38 -15.57 22.54
N THR A 139 11.08 -15.21 21.46
CA THR A 139 11.65 -16.18 20.51
C THR A 139 12.65 -17.11 21.18
N ILE A 140 13.59 -16.58 21.98
CA ILE A 140 14.57 -17.38 22.72
C ILE A 140 13.88 -18.32 23.72
N TRP A 141 12.85 -17.84 24.41
CA TRP A 141 12.09 -18.66 25.35
C TRP A 141 11.39 -19.84 24.67
N PHE A 142 10.73 -19.60 23.53
CA PHE A 142 10.08 -20.68 22.77
C PHE A 142 11.08 -21.68 22.18
N THR A 143 12.23 -21.22 21.70
CA THR A 143 13.26 -22.13 21.19
C THR A 143 13.85 -22.99 22.30
N LEU A 144 14.05 -22.45 23.50
CA LEU A 144 14.47 -23.23 24.66
C LEU A 144 13.43 -24.28 25.08
N ILE A 145 12.15 -23.91 25.15
CA ILE A 145 11.07 -24.87 25.42
C ILE A 145 11.07 -25.98 24.36
N TYR A 146 11.21 -25.62 23.08
CA TYR A 146 11.24 -26.57 21.98
C TYR A 146 12.40 -27.55 22.11
N VAL A 147 13.64 -27.07 22.34
CA VAL A 147 14.83 -27.91 22.52
C VAL A 147 14.71 -28.82 23.74
N CYS A 148 14.24 -28.31 24.87
CA CYS A 148 14.03 -29.11 26.08
C CYS A 148 12.97 -30.19 25.87
N SER A 149 11.85 -29.86 25.23
CA SER A 149 10.78 -30.82 24.93
C SER A 149 11.25 -31.91 23.96
N TYR A 150 12.00 -31.53 22.93
CA TYR A 150 12.60 -32.45 21.97
C TYR A 150 13.68 -33.34 22.62
N GLY A 151 14.51 -32.78 23.49
CA GLY A 151 15.49 -33.52 24.29
C GLY A 151 14.81 -34.56 25.20
N ALA A 152 13.75 -34.16 25.91
CA ALA A 152 12.98 -35.08 26.76
C ALA A 152 12.31 -36.19 25.94
N TRP A 153 11.77 -35.86 24.76
CA TRP A 153 11.20 -36.84 23.83
C TRP A 153 12.25 -37.83 23.33
N THR A 154 13.41 -37.36 22.85
CA THR A 154 14.49 -38.23 22.35
C THR A 154 15.08 -39.12 23.44
N VAL A 155 15.29 -38.60 24.66
CA VAL A 155 15.73 -39.40 25.82
C VAL A 155 14.65 -40.40 26.23
N GLY A 156 13.37 -40.00 26.20
CA GLY A 156 12.23 -40.88 26.45
C GLY A 156 12.14 -42.03 25.46
N GLN A 157 12.40 -41.76 24.17
CA GLN A 157 12.42 -42.75 23.11
C GLN A 157 13.57 -43.75 23.31
N ARG A 158 14.78 -43.24 23.63
CA ARG A 158 15.95 -44.07 23.94
C ARG A 158 15.74 -44.96 25.18
N ARG A 159 14.97 -44.49 26.17
CA ARG A 159 14.58 -45.27 27.37
C ARG A 159 13.60 -46.40 27.02
N LYS A 160 12.62 -46.15 26.14
CA LYS A 160 11.67 -47.18 25.67
C LYS A 160 12.40 -48.28 24.87
N ASP A 161 13.32 -47.90 23.99
CA ASP A 161 14.08 -48.85 23.17
C ASP A 161 15.02 -49.73 24.02
N GLY A 162 15.69 -49.12 25.02
CA GLY A 162 16.52 -49.86 25.98
C GLY A 162 15.73 -50.82 26.87
N GLY A 163 14.50 -50.44 27.28
CA GLY A 163 13.59 -51.30 28.04
C GLY A 163 13.09 -52.49 27.24
N GLN A 164 12.78 -52.30 25.96
CA GLN A 164 12.29 -53.35 25.07
C GLN A 164 13.39 -54.37 24.71
N ARG A 165 14.64 -53.92 24.56
CA ARG A 165 15.81 -54.78 24.32
C ARG A 165 16.18 -55.63 25.54
N ARG A 166 16.05 -55.10 26.77
CA ARG A 166 16.25 -55.87 28.01
C ARG A 166 15.17 -56.94 28.25
N ARG A 167 13.89 -56.64 27.97
CA ARG A 167 12.81 -57.63 28.07
C ARG A 167 12.97 -58.79 27.08
N ARG A 168 13.31 -58.52 25.81
CA ARG A 168 13.65 -59.59 24.84
C ARG A 168 14.87 -60.42 25.23
N GLY A 169 15.88 -59.82 25.88
CA GLY A 169 17.04 -60.55 26.39
C GLY A 169 16.69 -61.50 27.54
N GLY A 170 15.77 -61.10 28.42
CA GLY A 170 15.25 -61.95 29.50
C GLY A 170 14.46 -63.15 28.99
N ASP A 171 13.53 -62.93 28.06
CA ASP A 171 12.70 -64.01 27.47
C ASP A 171 13.52 -65.04 26.67
N VAL A 172 14.68 -64.64 26.11
CA VAL A 172 15.58 -65.56 25.40
C VAL A 172 16.42 -66.36 26.38
N ALA A 173 16.90 -65.76 27.48
CA ALA A 173 17.69 -66.45 28.49
C ALA A 173 16.86 -67.49 29.30
N GLU A 174 15.57 -67.22 29.52
CA GLU A 174 14.67 -68.15 30.22
C GLU A 174 14.32 -69.38 29.36
N LYS A 175 14.30 -69.24 28.03
CA LYS A 175 14.04 -70.35 27.09
C LYS A 175 15.23 -71.30 26.90
N THR A 176 16.47 -70.86 27.16
CA THR A 176 17.67 -71.71 27.06
C THR A 176 17.96 -72.53 28.31
N CYS A 177 17.34 -72.24 29.46
CA CYS A 177 17.58 -72.97 30.72
C CYS A 177 16.67 -74.20 30.89
N HIS A 178 15.68 -74.39 30.02
CA HIS A 178 14.68 -75.47 30.11
C HIS A 178 14.86 -76.61 29.07
N ARG A 179 16.09 -76.84 28.58
CA ARG A 179 16.38 -77.95 27.67
C ARG A 179 17.55 -78.81 28.15
#